data_AF-A0A4P5YDR3-F1
#
_entry.id   AF-A0A4P5YDR3-F1
#
_cell.length_a   1.000
_cell.length_b   1.000
_cell.length_c   1.000
_cell.angle_alpha   90.00
_cell.angle_beta   90.00
_cell.angle_gamma   90.00
#
_symmetry.space_group_name_H-M   'P 1'
#
loop_
_entity.id
_entity.type
_entity.pdbx_description
1 polymer ?
#
loop_
_entity_poly.entity_id
_entity_poly.type
_entity_poly.pdbx_seq_one_letter_code
_entity_poly.pdbx_strand_id
1 'polypeptide(L)'
;MRDQQTGAVAVTLPHLVRGLVLLQGISDHAVAAKAGVSDGALVAHATRIPQHMMVWLRLVRALGAIIEVHAAQQRFRVMLPTLPPREIERSWQAWRRRRIVTVVNQQLHGSRPVSRSAAETAAISYASNEEARLRTRLAGLRPSDAPLPDEVSGLRSAVRVLAGRLGINAEELSLVAGLGLQAAQVAMKEDDGKLATFHRILGACQANIVLVVDGQAITIPPCPPGELHTDLRPARQDPDDKPLAKARLVLEPPNRSKISVEEILARYDHHESICEIARAAGVSRQRIHRLAMEHGRGKRRQIIADLRQLQGEALLVGALR
;
A
#
# COMPACT_ATOMS: atom_id res chain seq x y z
N MET A 1 1.49 -17.58 45.99
CA MET A 1 2.21 -17.31 44.72
C MET A 1 1.54 -16.11 44.09
N ARG A 2 2.20 -14.95 44.11
CA ARG A 2 1.64 -13.70 43.59
C ARG A 2 1.82 -13.69 42.08
N ASP A 3 0.73 -13.72 41.33
CA ASP A 3 0.72 -13.35 39.92
C ASP A 3 1.23 -11.91 39.81
N GLN A 4 2.51 -11.76 39.49
CA GLN A 4 3.04 -10.48 39.06
C GLN A 4 2.39 -10.16 37.72
N GLN A 5 1.37 -9.30 37.76
CA GLN A 5 0.96 -8.48 36.61
C GLN A 5 2.18 -7.68 36.17
N THR A 6 3.06 -8.29 35.37
CA THR A 6 4.05 -7.58 34.56
C THR A 6 3.24 -6.84 33.51
N GLY A 7 2.86 -5.61 33.83
CA GLY A 7 2.08 -4.76 32.93
C GLY A 7 2.84 -4.60 31.61
N ALA A 8 2.25 -5.09 30.51
CA ALA A 8 2.86 -4.96 29.20
C ALA A 8 3.03 -3.48 28.85
N VAL A 9 4.27 -3.08 28.55
CA VAL A 9 4.59 -1.68 28.21
C VAL A 9 4.04 -1.37 26.83
N ALA A 10 3.21 -0.33 26.72
CA ALA A 10 2.68 0.12 25.43
C ALA A 10 3.78 0.86 24.63
N VAL A 11 4.11 0.35 23.45
CA VAL A 11 5.20 0.88 22.60
C VAL A 11 4.78 1.00 21.14
N THR A 12 5.34 1.98 20.42
CA THR A 12 5.19 2.05 18.96
C THR A 12 6.07 1.00 18.28
N LEU A 13 5.70 0.58 17.07
CA LEU A 13 6.49 -0.39 16.31
C LEU A 13 7.98 0.00 16.15
N PRO A 14 8.33 1.26 15.83
CA PRO A 14 9.73 1.65 15.71
C PRO A 14 10.49 1.59 17.04
N HIS A 15 9.86 2.01 18.14
CA HIS A 15 10.47 1.91 19.47
C HIS A 15 10.62 0.47 19.93
N LEU A 16 9.66 -0.41 19.60
CA LEU A 16 9.79 -1.84 19.83
C LEU A 16 11.03 -2.39 19.12
N VAL A 17 11.18 -2.14 17.81
CA VAL A 17 12.32 -2.66 17.04
C VAL A 17 13.64 -2.17 17.63
N ARG A 18 13.75 -0.88 17.94
CA ARG A 18 14.95 -0.31 18.61
C ARG A 18 15.22 -0.98 19.95
N GLY A 19 14.20 -1.12 20.80
CA GLY A 19 14.32 -1.74 22.11
C GLY A 19 14.78 -3.19 22.01
N LEU A 20 14.20 -3.96 21.09
CA LEU A 20 14.59 -5.35 20.85
C LEU A 20 16.04 -5.48 20.36
N VAL A 21 16.47 -4.62 19.43
CA VAL A 21 17.86 -4.60 18.96
C VAL A 21 18.82 -4.29 20.11
N LEU A 22 18.51 -3.28 20.93
CA LEU A 22 19.32 -2.92 22.10
C LEU A 22 19.40 -4.06 23.12
N LEU A 23 18.30 -4.79 23.33
CA LEU A 23 18.26 -5.95 24.24
C LEU A 23 19.13 -7.12 23.76
N GLN A 24 19.42 -7.24 22.47
CA GLN A 24 20.32 -8.27 21.97
C GLN A 24 21.80 -7.95 22.29
N GLY A 25 22.15 -6.70 22.59
CA GLY A 25 23.52 -6.30 22.88
C GLY A 25 24.50 -6.45 21.70
N ILE A 26 23.99 -6.50 20.47
CA ILE A 26 24.77 -6.61 19.23
C ILE A 26 24.49 -5.43 18.31
N SER A 27 25.33 -5.23 17.30
CA SER A 27 25.17 -4.13 16.35
C SER A 27 23.93 -4.31 15.44
N ASP A 28 23.38 -3.20 14.95
CA ASP A 28 22.31 -3.19 13.96
C ASP A 28 22.64 -4.07 12.75
N HIS A 29 23.88 -3.99 12.27
CA HIS A 29 24.37 -4.81 11.16
C HIS A 29 24.31 -6.32 11.47
N ALA A 30 24.67 -6.72 12.68
CA ALA A 30 24.60 -8.12 13.09
C ALA A 30 23.15 -8.63 13.17
N VAL A 31 22.21 -7.79 13.64
CA VAL A 31 20.77 -8.13 13.62
C VAL A 31 20.25 -8.24 12.19
N ALA A 32 20.60 -7.29 11.32
CA ALA A 32 20.18 -7.31 9.92
C ALA A 32 20.71 -8.55 9.20
N ALA A 33 21.99 -8.89 9.40
CA ALA A 33 22.60 -10.12 8.90
C ALA A 33 21.87 -11.37 9.42
N LYS A 34 21.60 -11.44 10.73
CA LYS A 34 20.86 -12.56 11.35
C LYS A 34 19.43 -12.67 10.85
N ALA A 35 18.77 -11.57 10.49
CA ALA A 35 17.42 -11.55 9.93
C ALA A 35 17.39 -11.87 8.42
N GLY A 36 18.53 -11.84 7.73
CA GLY A 36 18.56 -11.96 6.29
C GLY A 36 17.93 -10.74 5.58
N VAL A 37 18.16 -9.54 6.12
CA VAL A 37 17.64 -8.28 5.58
C VAL A 37 18.76 -7.26 5.41
N SER A 38 18.55 -6.25 4.54
CA SER A 38 19.51 -5.15 4.43
C SER A 38 19.48 -4.24 5.66
N ASP A 39 20.63 -3.66 6.04
CA ASP A 39 20.74 -2.67 7.13
C ASP A 39 19.73 -1.52 6.98
N GLY A 40 19.55 -1.01 5.76
CA GLY A 40 18.58 0.05 5.47
C GLY A 40 17.13 -0.32 5.78
N ALA A 41 16.76 -1.60 5.63
CA ALA A 41 15.44 -2.09 5.97
C ALA A 41 15.24 -2.15 7.49
N LEU A 42 16.24 -2.64 8.24
CA LEU A 42 16.22 -2.61 9.70
C LEU A 42 16.08 -1.17 10.23
N VAL A 43 16.92 -0.26 9.73
CA VAL A 43 16.87 1.17 10.10
C VAL A 43 15.52 1.79 9.76
N ALA A 44 14.94 1.47 8.60
CA ALA A 44 13.62 1.95 8.22
C ALA A 44 12.54 1.48 9.20
N HIS A 45 12.54 0.21 9.59
CA HIS A 45 11.60 -0.33 10.60
C HIS A 45 11.84 0.22 12.01
N ALA A 46 13.09 0.56 12.34
CA ALA A 46 13.45 1.20 13.59
C ALA A 46 13.10 2.70 13.63
N THR A 47 12.85 3.36 12.50
CA THR A 47 12.62 4.82 12.43
C THR A 47 11.19 5.22 12.08
N ARG A 48 10.50 4.41 11.29
CA ARG A 48 9.14 4.69 10.81
C ARG A 48 8.34 3.39 10.69
N ILE A 49 7.02 3.53 10.50
CA ILE A 49 6.14 2.39 10.21
C ILE A 49 5.95 2.33 8.69
N PRO A 50 6.48 1.30 8.00
CA PRO A 50 6.24 1.14 6.56
C PRO A 50 4.76 0.98 6.24
N GLN A 51 4.34 1.39 5.04
CA GLN A 51 2.92 1.39 4.65
C GLN A 51 2.28 0.00 4.76
N HIS A 52 2.97 -1.07 4.36
CA HIS A 52 2.45 -2.43 4.46
C HIS A 52 2.24 -2.86 5.93
N MET A 53 3.11 -2.44 6.86
CA MET A 53 2.91 -2.65 8.29
C MET A 53 1.73 -1.83 8.81
N MET A 54 1.59 -0.58 8.38
CA MET A 54 0.44 0.26 8.77
C MET A 54 -0.89 -0.38 8.34
N VAL A 55 -0.94 -0.93 7.12
CA VAL A 55 -2.09 -1.70 6.62
C VAL A 55 -2.37 -2.89 7.53
N TRP A 56 -1.36 -3.71 7.83
CA TRP A 56 -1.54 -4.87 8.69
C TRP A 56 -2.00 -4.50 10.11
N LEU A 57 -1.39 -3.50 10.74
CA LEU A 57 -1.78 -3.01 12.07
C LEU A 57 -3.24 -2.52 12.10
N ARG A 58 -3.70 -1.85 11.04
CA ARG A 58 -5.10 -1.42 10.91
C ARG A 58 -6.07 -2.58 10.76
N LEU A 59 -5.68 -3.61 10.01
CA LEU A 59 -6.50 -4.82 9.86
C LEU A 59 -6.63 -5.54 11.21
N VAL A 60 -5.52 -5.77 11.90
CA VAL A 60 -5.52 -6.37 13.25
C VAL A 60 -6.36 -5.54 14.22
N ARG A 61 -6.26 -4.20 14.17
CA ARG A 61 -7.11 -3.30 14.96
C ARG A 61 -8.59 -3.43 14.63
N ALA A 62 -8.95 -3.49 13.34
CA ALA A 62 -10.33 -3.61 12.90
C ALA A 62 -10.95 -4.97 13.28
N LEU A 63 -10.11 -6.00 13.40
CA LEU A 63 -10.47 -7.32 13.89
C LEU A 63 -10.55 -7.41 15.43
N GLY A 64 -10.36 -6.30 16.15
CA GLY A 64 -10.46 -6.25 17.61
C GLY A 64 -9.26 -6.84 18.36
N ALA A 65 -8.20 -7.23 17.64
CA ALA A 65 -7.03 -7.85 18.23
C ALA A 65 -6.08 -6.85 18.88
N ILE A 66 -5.42 -7.29 19.94
CA ILE A 66 -4.26 -6.64 20.54
C ILE A 66 -3.02 -7.38 20.05
N ILE A 67 -1.95 -6.64 19.82
CA ILE A 67 -0.65 -7.22 19.49
C ILE A 67 0.24 -7.12 20.71
N GLU A 68 0.77 -8.27 21.11
CA GLU A 68 1.87 -8.37 22.04
C GLU A 68 3.10 -8.92 21.33
N VAL A 69 4.27 -8.50 21.77
CA VAL A 69 5.56 -9.06 21.34
C VAL A 69 6.28 -9.54 22.57
N HIS A 70 6.59 -10.83 22.60
CA HIS A 70 7.22 -11.50 23.71
C HIS A 70 8.68 -11.78 23.33
N ALA A 71 9.62 -11.26 24.11
CA ALA A 71 11.05 -11.44 23.88
C ALA A 71 11.74 -11.73 25.23
N ALA A 72 12.39 -12.88 25.35
CA ALA A 72 12.93 -13.38 26.61
C ALA A 72 11.87 -13.34 27.73
N GLN A 73 12.11 -12.57 28.79
CA GLN A 73 11.18 -12.38 29.92
C GLN A 73 10.31 -11.11 29.81
N GLN A 74 10.41 -10.37 28.69
CA GLN A 74 9.72 -9.10 28.50
C GLN A 74 8.53 -9.24 27.56
N ARG A 75 7.47 -8.50 27.88
CA ARG A 75 6.24 -8.42 27.08
C ARG A 75 5.97 -6.97 26.71
N PHE A 76 5.88 -6.73 25.41
CA PHE A 76 5.61 -5.42 24.86
C PHE A 76 4.23 -5.40 24.21
N ARG A 77 3.40 -4.43 24.56
CA ARG A 77 2.12 -4.22 23.89
C ARG A 77 2.32 -3.23 22.76
N VAL A 78 2.03 -3.61 21.52
CA VAL A 78 2.18 -2.72 20.38
C VAL A 78 0.99 -1.78 20.28
N MET A 79 1.27 -0.48 20.22
CA MET A 79 0.28 0.54 19.97
C MET A 79 -0.26 0.42 18.55
N LEU A 80 -1.58 0.23 18.45
CA LEU A 80 -2.28 0.15 17.17
C LEU A 80 -2.69 1.54 16.69
N PRO A 81 -2.66 1.79 15.38
CA PRO A 81 -3.13 3.04 14.81
C PRO A 81 -4.63 3.22 15.06
N THR A 82 -5.06 4.46 15.21
CA THR A 82 -6.48 4.78 15.19
C THR A 82 -7.05 4.50 13.80
N LEU A 83 -8.33 4.12 13.75
CA LEU A 83 -9.08 3.96 12.50
C LEU A 83 -9.88 5.25 12.27
N PRO A 84 -9.37 6.21 11.49
CA PRO A 84 -10.02 7.50 11.34
C PRO A 84 -11.37 7.34 10.63
N PRO A 85 -12.48 7.86 11.20
CA PRO A 85 -13.82 7.73 10.61
C PRO A 85 -13.89 8.23 9.16
N ARG A 86 -13.09 9.24 8.81
CA ARG A 86 -12.99 9.77 7.45
C ARG A 86 -12.49 8.74 6.44
N GLU A 87 -11.56 7.88 6.81
CA GLU A 87 -11.02 6.87 5.88
C GLU A 87 -11.95 5.66 5.75
N ILE A 88 -12.62 5.29 6.84
CA ILE A 88 -13.73 4.34 6.81
C ILE A 88 -14.80 4.85 5.84
N GLU A 89 -15.25 6.10 5.97
CA GLU A 89 -16.27 6.67 5.10
C GLU A 89 -15.81 6.78 3.64
N ARG A 90 -14.53 7.12 3.38
CA ARG A 90 -13.98 7.07 2.01
C ARG A 90 -14.04 5.66 1.42
N SER A 91 -13.81 4.64 2.24
CA SER A 91 -13.89 3.24 1.81
C SER A 91 -15.33 2.85 1.47
N TRP A 92 -16.30 3.30 2.27
CA TRP A 92 -17.73 3.17 1.97
C TRP A 92 -18.15 3.91 0.69
N GLN A 93 -17.65 5.13 0.47
CA GLN A 93 -17.91 5.87 -0.77
C GLN A 93 -17.34 5.16 -2.00
N ALA A 94 -16.12 4.63 -1.90
CA ALA A 94 -15.52 3.84 -2.98
C ALA A 94 -16.32 2.57 -3.25
N TRP A 95 -16.76 1.86 -2.21
CA TRP A 95 -17.64 0.70 -2.31
C TRP A 95 -18.96 1.04 -3.01
N ARG A 96 -19.65 2.10 -2.58
CA ARG A 96 -20.90 2.58 -3.18
C ARG A 96 -20.75 2.84 -4.67
N ARG A 97 -19.71 3.60 -5.05
CA ARG A 97 -19.44 3.95 -6.45
C ARG A 97 -19.25 2.68 -7.30
N ARG A 98 -18.47 1.71 -6.82
CA ARG A 98 -18.29 0.42 -7.52
C ARG A 98 -19.62 -0.32 -7.66
N ARG A 99 -20.43 -0.37 -6.59
CA ARG A 99 -21.72 -1.06 -6.64
C ARG A 99 -22.69 -0.44 -7.63
N ILE A 100 -22.80 0.89 -7.65
CA ILE A 100 -23.64 1.61 -8.62
C ILE A 100 -23.21 1.27 -10.04
N VAL A 101 -21.92 1.40 -10.36
CA VAL A 101 -21.39 1.10 -11.70
C VAL A 101 -21.68 -0.34 -12.11
N THR A 102 -21.46 -1.31 -11.23
CA THR A 102 -21.75 -2.72 -11.52
C THR A 102 -23.23 -2.95 -11.83
N VAL A 103 -24.14 -2.38 -11.04
CA VAL A 103 -25.59 -2.57 -11.22
C VAL A 103 -26.09 -1.87 -12.47
N VAL A 104 -25.61 -0.65 -12.77
CA VAL A 104 -25.93 0.06 -14.00
C VAL A 104 -25.52 -0.78 -15.21
N ASN A 105 -24.29 -1.30 -15.23
CA ASN A 105 -23.81 -2.12 -16.34
C ASN A 105 -24.60 -3.43 -16.49
N GLN A 106 -24.98 -4.07 -15.37
CA GLN A 106 -25.82 -5.28 -15.40
C GLN A 106 -27.21 -5.00 -15.99
N GLN A 107 -27.82 -3.86 -15.66
CA GLN A 107 -29.14 -3.49 -16.18
C GLN A 107 -29.11 -3.08 -17.65
N LEU A 108 -28.07 -2.34 -18.07
CA LEU A 108 -27.90 -1.92 -19.47
C LEU A 108 -27.57 -3.09 -20.42
N HIS A 109 -26.93 -4.14 -19.91
CA HIS A 109 -26.63 -5.35 -20.68
C HIS A 109 -27.65 -6.48 -20.46
N GLY A 110 -28.73 -6.21 -19.74
CA GLY A 110 -29.84 -7.15 -19.55
C GLY A 110 -30.68 -7.32 -20.81
N SER A 111 -31.50 -8.38 -20.83
CA SER A 111 -32.40 -8.69 -21.95
C SER A 111 -33.53 -7.68 -22.15
N ARG A 112 -33.79 -6.81 -21.17
CA ARG A 112 -34.83 -5.77 -21.23
C ARG A 112 -34.19 -4.39 -21.40
N PRO A 113 -34.58 -3.61 -22.42
CA PRO A 113 -34.07 -2.25 -22.58
C PRO A 113 -34.56 -1.37 -21.44
N VAL A 114 -33.62 -0.77 -20.71
CA VAL A 114 -33.87 0.20 -19.65
C VAL A 114 -33.12 1.49 -20.01
N SER A 115 -33.75 2.64 -19.81
CA SER A 115 -33.07 3.92 -20.02
C SER A 115 -31.95 4.08 -18.99
N ARG A 116 -30.86 4.75 -19.39
CA ARG A 116 -29.71 4.96 -18.51
C ARG A 116 -30.07 5.66 -17.19
N SER A 117 -30.96 6.66 -17.25
CA SER A 117 -31.42 7.39 -16.05
C SER A 117 -32.23 6.52 -15.09
N ALA A 118 -33.07 5.62 -15.62
CA ALA A 118 -33.80 4.66 -14.80
C ALA A 118 -32.84 3.64 -14.17
N ALA A 119 -31.84 3.18 -14.92
CA ALA A 119 -30.82 2.26 -14.42
C ALA A 119 -29.97 2.89 -13.29
N GLU A 120 -29.54 4.15 -13.46
CA GLU A 120 -28.79 4.89 -12.46
C GLU A 120 -29.60 5.10 -11.18
N THR A 121 -30.87 5.50 -11.28
CA THR A 121 -31.78 5.67 -10.13
C THR A 121 -31.96 4.36 -9.37
N ALA A 122 -32.23 3.27 -10.09
CA ALA A 122 -32.38 1.95 -9.49
C ALA A 122 -31.09 1.46 -8.81
N ALA A 123 -29.93 1.68 -9.44
CA ALA A 123 -28.63 1.30 -8.91
C ALA A 123 -28.27 2.08 -7.63
N ILE A 124 -28.61 3.37 -7.55
CA ILE A 124 -28.43 4.18 -6.34
C ILE A 124 -29.29 3.63 -5.20
N SER A 125 -30.59 3.39 -5.44
CA SER A 125 -31.49 2.83 -4.42
C SER A 125 -31.01 1.46 -3.93
N TYR A 126 -30.59 0.59 -4.86
CA TYR A 126 -30.02 -0.71 -4.51
C TYR A 126 -28.75 -0.57 -3.66
N ALA A 127 -27.80 0.27 -4.06
CA ALA A 127 -26.55 0.47 -3.33
C ALA A 127 -26.78 1.02 -1.93
N SER A 128 -27.73 1.95 -1.75
CA SER A 128 -28.11 2.47 -0.43
C SER A 128 -28.73 1.41 0.47
N ASN A 129 -29.61 0.55 -0.06
CA ASN A 129 -30.22 -0.54 0.71
C ASN A 129 -29.17 -1.58 1.13
N GLU A 130 -28.27 -1.95 0.23
CA GLU A 130 -27.18 -2.88 0.53
C GLU A 130 -26.17 -2.27 1.53
N GLU A 131 -25.86 -0.98 1.41
CA GLU A 131 -25.03 -0.28 2.41
C GLU A 131 -25.66 -0.36 3.79
N ALA A 132 -26.96 -0.05 3.92
CA ALA A 132 -27.65 -0.10 5.19
C ALA A 132 -27.60 -1.51 5.81
N ARG A 133 -27.90 -2.55 5.01
CA ARG A 133 -27.80 -3.95 5.42
C ARG A 133 -26.39 -4.32 5.89
N LEU A 134 -25.37 -3.95 5.12
CA LEU A 134 -23.99 -4.25 5.45
C LEU A 134 -23.54 -3.50 6.71
N ARG A 135 -23.90 -2.23 6.89
CA ARG A 135 -23.58 -1.47 8.10
C ARG A 135 -24.21 -2.11 9.34
N THR A 136 -25.48 -2.49 9.27
CA THR A 136 -26.17 -3.19 10.37
C THR A 136 -25.49 -4.52 10.68
N ARG A 137 -25.17 -5.31 9.65
CA ARG A 137 -24.46 -6.59 9.83
C ARG A 137 -23.09 -6.40 10.47
N LEU A 138 -22.30 -5.43 9.98
CA LEU A 138 -20.94 -5.16 10.49
C LEU A 138 -20.95 -4.61 11.92
N ALA A 139 -21.95 -3.80 12.29
CA ALA A 139 -22.12 -3.33 13.66
C ALA A 139 -22.54 -4.46 14.63
N GLY A 140 -23.24 -5.47 14.12
CA GLY A 140 -23.69 -6.64 14.87
C GLY A 140 -22.69 -7.81 14.90
N LEU A 141 -21.47 -7.65 14.38
CA LEU A 141 -20.50 -8.74 14.34
C LEU A 141 -20.20 -9.24 15.75
N ARG A 142 -20.24 -10.57 15.88
CA ARG A 142 -19.81 -11.30 17.06
C ARG A 142 -18.78 -12.34 16.62
N PRO A 143 -17.66 -12.47 17.34
CA PRO A 143 -16.73 -13.57 17.12
C PRO A 143 -17.46 -14.90 17.25
N SER A 144 -17.11 -15.85 16.38
CA SER A 144 -17.50 -17.24 16.57
C SER A 144 -16.92 -17.80 17.88
N ASP A 145 -17.68 -18.65 18.56
CA ASP A 145 -17.24 -19.38 19.77
C ASP A 145 -16.19 -20.45 19.47
N ALA A 146 -15.94 -20.76 18.19
CA ALA A 146 -14.91 -21.72 17.78
C ALA A 146 -13.54 -21.31 18.35
N PRO A 147 -12.74 -22.22 18.93
CA PRO A 147 -11.44 -21.88 19.47
C PRO A 147 -10.50 -21.35 18.37
N LEU A 148 -9.71 -20.32 18.68
CA LEU A 148 -8.60 -19.91 17.84
C LEU A 148 -7.50 -20.99 17.85
N PRO A 149 -6.76 -21.17 16.74
CA PRO A 149 -5.57 -22.00 16.76
C PRO A 149 -4.50 -21.37 17.66
N ASP A 150 -3.77 -22.22 18.39
CA ASP A 150 -2.69 -21.76 19.27
C ASP A 150 -1.55 -21.08 18.48
N GLU A 151 -1.32 -21.52 17.23
CA GLU A 151 -0.26 -21.02 16.37
C GLU A 151 -0.70 -20.80 14.91
N VAL A 152 -0.11 -19.78 14.26
CA VAL A 152 -0.29 -19.51 12.83
C VAL A 152 1.03 -19.12 12.17
N SER A 153 1.29 -19.62 10.97
CA SER A 153 2.61 -19.53 10.30
C SER A 153 3.05 -18.13 9.85
N GLY A 154 2.19 -17.11 9.90
CA GLY A 154 2.51 -15.81 9.34
C GLY A 154 1.52 -14.71 9.70
N LEU A 155 1.95 -13.47 9.46
CA LEU A 155 1.19 -12.25 9.76
C LEU A 155 -0.10 -12.16 8.96
N ARG A 156 -0.09 -12.57 7.68
CA ARG A 156 -1.31 -12.61 6.86
C ARG A 156 -2.22 -13.77 7.22
N SER A 157 -1.65 -14.95 7.49
CA SER A 157 -2.40 -16.10 7.99
C SER A 157 -3.17 -15.75 9.26
N ALA A 158 -2.57 -15.00 10.17
CA ALA A 158 -3.23 -14.50 11.37
C ALA A 158 -4.46 -13.62 11.04
N VAL A 159 -4.33 -12.68 10.09
CA VAL A 159 -5.46 -11.85 9.62
C VAL A 159 -6.57 -12.72 9.03
N ARG A 160 -6.25 -13.76 8.24
CA ARG A 160 -7.26 -14.67 7.68
C ARG A 160 -8.01 -15.44 8.75
N VAL A 161 -7.30 -15.97 9.74
CA VAL A 161 -7.89 -16.73 10.86
C VAL A 161 -8.84 -15.84 11.64
N LEU A 162 -8.42 -14.61 11.97
CA LEU A 162 -9.24 -13.64 12.68
C LEU A 162 -10.45 -13.18 11.84
N ALA A 163 -10.27 -12.92 10.55
CA ALA A 163 -11.36 -12.58 9.63
C ALA A 163 -12.36 -13.74 9.49
N GLY A 164 -11.87 -14.97 9.43
CA GLY A 164 -12.68 -16.18 9.42
C GLY A 164 -13.50 -16.35 10.70
N ARG A 165 -12.91 -16.06 11.87
CA ARG A 165 -13.62 -16.07 13.17
C ARG A 165 -14.78 -15.06 13.20
N LEU A 166 -14.62 -13.91 12.55
CA LEU A 166 -15.67 -12.90 12.45
C LEU A 166 -16.64 -13.13 11.26
N GLY A 167 -16.39 -14.14 10.42
CA GLY A 167 -17.18 -14.38 9.22
C GLY A 167 -17.17 -13.21 8.23
N ILE A 168 -16.05 -12.48 8.14
CA ILE A 168 -15.90 -11.34 7.23
C ILE A 168 -15.00 -11.66 6.05
N ASN A 169 -15.40 -11.18 4.87
CA ASN A 169 -14.61 -11.28 3.65
C ASN A 169 -13.67 -10.08 3.47
N ALA A 170 -12.85 -10.09 2.41
CA ALA A 170 -11.89 -9.02 2.13
C ALA A 170 -12.56 -7.66 1.86
N GLU A 171 -13.76 -7.63 1.28
CA GLU A 171 -14.49 -6.39 1.02
C GLU A 171 -14.96 -5.75 2.33
N GLU A 172 -15.58 -6.55 3.19
CA GLU A 172 -16.04 -6.13 4.52
C GLU A 172 -14.88 -5.71 5.41
N LEU A 173 -13.79 -6.47 5.39
CA LEU A 173 -12.55 -6.14 6.09
C LEU A 173 -11.98 -4.78 5.61
N SER A 174 -12.05 -4.49 4.31
CA SER A 174 -11.63 -3.20 3.77
C SER A 174 -12.48 -2.04 4.28
N LEU A 175 -13.79 -2.26 4.46
CA LEU A 175 -14.72 -1.25 4.97
C LEU A 175 -14.47 -0.94 6.45
N VAL A 176 -14.34 -1.97 7.30
CA VAL A 176 -14.12 -1.78 8.74
C VAL A 176 -12.73 -1.24 9.06
N ALA A 177 -11.72 -1.58 8.26
CA ALA A 177 -10.36 -1.08 8.45
C ALA A 177 -10.11 0.29 7.79
N GLY A 178 -11.05 0.80 6.98
CA GLY A 178 -10.86 2.04 6.21
C GLY A 178 -9.73 1.95 5.20
N LEU A 179 -9.64 0.83 4.49
CA LEU A 179 -8.58 0.51 3.54
C LEU A 179 -9.15 0.30 2.13
N GLY A 180 -8.30 0.45 1.12
CA GLY A 180 -8.67 0.03 -0.23
C GLY A 180 -8.88 -1.50 -0.31
N LEU A 181 -9.86 -1.93 -1.10
CA LEU A 181 -10.18 -3.37 -1.30
C LEU A 181 -8.94 -4.19 -1.67
N GLN A 182 -8.08 -3.66 -2.55
CA GLN A 182 -6.85 -4.33 -2.96
C GLN A 182 -5.93 -4.62 -1.77
N ALA A 183 -5.83 -3.72 -0.80
CA ALA A 183 -4.98 -3.91 0.38
C ALA A 183 -5.53 -5.04 1.27
N ALA A 184 -6.85 -5.10 1.48
CA ALA A 184 -7.48 -6.18 2.21
C ALA A 184 -7.35 -7.52 1.48
N GLN A 185 -7.54 -7.55 0.16
CA GLN A 185 -7.33 -8.76 -0.65
C GLN A 185 -5.89 -9.26 -0.59
N VAL A 186 -4.90 -8.36 -0.66
CA VAL A 186 -3.49 -8.72 -0.51
C VAL A 186 -3.20 -9.26 0.89
N ALA A 187 -3.79 -8.68 1.93
CA ALA A 187 -3.62 -9.16 3.30
C ALA A 187 -4.26 -10.53 3.56
N MET A 188 -5.22 -10.95 2.74
CA MET A 188 -5.86 -12.27 2.81
C MET A 188 -5.14 -13.36 1.99
N LYS A 189 -4.00 -13.04 1.36
CA LYS A 189 -3.15 -14.02 0.66
C LYS A 189 -2.33 -14.85 1.64
N GLU A 190 -1.79 -15.99 1.18
CA GLU A 190 -1.05 -16.95 2.02
C GLU A 190 0.34 -16.48 2.45
N ASP A 191 1.11 -15.84 1.56
CA ASP A 191 2.47 -15.39 1.84
C ASP A 191 2.49 -13.97 2.46
N ASP A 192 3.30 -13.78 3.51
CA ASP A 192 3.57 -12.50 4.18
C ASP A 192 4.14 -11.41 3.22
N GLY A 193 4.87 -11.80 2.18
CA GLY A 193 5.44 -10.90 1.19
C GLY A 193 6.26 -9.78 1.84
N LYS A 194 5.87 -8.50 1.62
CA LYS A 194 6.57 -7.34 2.23
C LYS A 194 6.54 -7.34 3.78
N LEU A 195 5.63 -8.08 4.42
CA LEU A 195 5.58 -8.19 5.89
C LEU A 195 6.68 -9.12 6.44
N ALA A 196 7.25 -10.00 5.61
CA ALA A 196 8.28 -10.94 6.02
C ALA A 196 9.52 -10.23 6.56
N THR A 197 9.88 -9.05 6.04
CA THR A 197 11.02 -8.27 6.54
C THR A 197 10.89 -7.95 8.02
N PHE A 198 9.73 -7.43 8.45
CA PHE A 198 9.47 -7.15 9.86
C PHE A 198 9.47 -8.44 10.69
N HIS A 199 8.81 -9.47 10.18
CA HIS A 199 8.69 -10.75 10.85
C HIS A 199 10.08 -11.40 11.11
N ARG A 200 10.99 -11.31 10.13
CA ARG A 200 12.38 -11.77 10.23
C ARG A 200 13.21 -10.94 11.22
N ILE A 201 13.03 -9.62 11.25
CA ILE A 201 13.70 -8.75 12.23
C ILE A 201 13.34 -9.18 13.65
N LEU A 202 12.05 -9.45 13.91
CA LEU A 202 11.63 -9.96 15.22
C LEU A 202 12.20 -11.36 15.51
N GLY A 203 12.20 -12.26 14.52
CA GLY A 203 12.80 -13.59 14.64
C GLY A 203 14.29 -13.54 14.97
N ALA A 204 15.05 -12.64 14.35
CA ALA A 204 16.46 -12.41 14.68
C ALA A 204 16.67 -11.93 16.12
N CYS A 205 15.71 -11.16 16.65
CA CYS A 205 15.68 -10.75 18.06
C CYS A 205 15.05 -11.79 19.00
N GLN A 206 14.77 -13.02 18.53
CA GLN A 206 14.12 -14.09 19.30
C GLN A 206 12.79 -13.64 19.92
N ALA A 207 12.05 -12.81 19.19
CA ALA A 207 10.79 -12.25 19.62
C ALA A 207 9.62 -12.91 18.86
N ASN A 208 8.60 -13.30 19.61
CA ASN A 208 7.36 -13.87 19.07
C ASN A 208 6.26 -12.83 19.06
N ILE A 209 5.42 -12.84 18.03
CA ILE A 209 4.22 -12.01 18.00
C ILE A 209 3.07 -12.83 18.56
N VAL A 210 2.30 -12.27 19.47
CA VAL A 210 1.09 -12.86 20.02
C VAL A 210 -0.08 -11.92 19.72
N LEU A 211 -1.11 -12.44 19.06
CA LEU A 211 -2.37 -11.72 18.88
C LEU A 211 -3.36 -12.15 19.95
N VAL A 212 -3.85 -11.20 20.73
CA VAL A 212 -4.83 -11.46 21.80
C VAL A 212 -6.19 -10.91 21.38
N VAL A 213 -7.20 -11.78 21.34
CA VAL A 213 -8.60 -11.47 20.96
C VAL A 213 -9.52 -12.18 21.93
N ASP A 214 -10.38 -11.42 22.62
CA ASP A 214 -11.37 -11.97 23.57
C ASP A 214 -10.78 -12.93 24.61
N GLY A 215 -9.56 -12.65 25.06
CA GLY A 215 -8.83 -13.48 26.04
C GLY A 215 -8.16 -14.74 25.44
N GLN A 216 -8.36 -15.03 24.16
CA GLN A 216 -7.63 -16.07 23.44
C GLN A 216 -6.37 -15.49 22.79
N ALA A 217 -5.31 -16.29 22.73
CA ALA A 217 -4.03 -15.89 22.17
C ALA A 217 -3.67 -16.76 20.97
N ILE A 218 -3.21 -16.14 19.89
CA ILE A 218 -2.60 -16.81 18.74
C ILE A 218 -1.13 -16.41 18.70
N THR A 219 -0.25 -17.39 18.72
CA THR A 219 1.19 -17.16 18.56
C THR A 219 1.57 -17.22 17.09
N ILE A 220 2.38 -16.25 16.64
CA ILE A 220 3.03 -16.26 15.34
C ILE A 220 4.50 -16.61 15.60
N PRO A 221 4.94 -17.83 15.24
CA PRO A 221 6.30 -18.27 15.49
C PRO A 221 7.28 -17.45 14.65
N PRO A 222 8.55 -17.34 15.08
CA PRO A 222 9.51 -16.47 14.45
C PRO A 222 9.78 -16.92 13.00
N CYS A 223 9.83 -15.95 12.09
CA CYS A 223 10.13 -16.22 10.69
C CYS A 223 11.63 -16.56 10.52
N PRO A 224 11.96 -17.62 9.76
CA PRO A 224 13.36 -17.93 9.46
C PRO A 224 14.04 -16.78 8.68
N PRO A 225 15.36 -16.65 8.80
CA PRO A 225 16.10 -15.61 8.09
C PRO A 225 15.87 -15.66 6.59
N GLY A 226 15.85 -14.49 5.96
CA GLY A 226 15.82 -14.40 4.51
C GLY A 226 17.15 -14.82 3.87
N GLU A 227 17.12 -15.22 2.61
CA GLU A 227 18.32 -15.27 1.80
C GLU A 227 18.83 -13.84 1.61
N LEU A 228 19.97 -13.52 2.23
CA LEU A 228 20.71 -12.30 1.91
C LEU A 228 21.19 -12.42 0.47
N HIS A 229 20.54 -11.71 -0.44
CA HIS A 229 21.15 -11.43 -1.73
C HIS A 229 22.34 -10.50 -1.48
N THR A 230 23.52 -11.10 -1.27
CA THR A 230 24.84 -10.44 -1.20
C THR A 230 25.28 -9.85 -2.53
N ASP A 231 24.46 -9.97 -3.58
CA ASP A 231 24.56 -9.13 -4.75
C ASP A 231 24.43 -7.66 -4.32
N LEU A 232 25.58 -7.00 -4.16
CA LEU A 232 25.80 -5.56 -4.11
C LEU A 232 25.29 -4.90 -5.40
N ARG A 233 24.02 -5.12 -5.76
CA ARG A 233 23.31 -4.31 -6.73
C ARG A 233 22.93 -3.03 -6.00
N PRO A 234 23.32 -1.85 -6.51
CA PRO A 234 22.92 -0.58 -5.91
C PRO A 234 21.40 -0.60 -5.76
N ALA A 235 20.94 -0.29 -4.54
CA ALA A 235 19.56 -0.35 -4.09
C ALA A 235 18.59 -0.06 -5.24
N ARG A 236 17.83 -1.08 -5.67
CA ARG A 236 16.64 -0.84 -6.48
C ARG A 236 15.68 -0.04 -5.60
N GLN A 237 15.63 1.26 -5.83
CA GLN A 237 14.63 2.15 -5.25
C GLN A 237 13.24 1.55 -5.52
N ASP A 238 12.55 1.14 -4.45
CA ASP A 238 11.11 0.90 -4.45
C ASP A 238 10.49 2.24 -4.94
N PRO A 239 9.63 2.27 -5.98
CA PRO A 239 9.17 3.51 -6.61
C PRO A 239 8.36 4.46 -5.71
N ASP A 240 8.13 4.08 -4.45
CA ASP A 240 7.43 4.87 -3.42
C ASP A 240 8.33 5.41 -2.30
N ASP A 241 9.62 5.10 -2.28
CA ASP A 241 10.55 5.68 -1.30
C ASP A 241 11.29 6.88 -1.91
N LYS A 242 10.77 8.08 -1.69
CA LYS A 242 11.51 9.32 -1.91
C LYS A 242 12.39 9.63 -0.69
N PRO A 243 13.73 9.65 -0.80
CA PRO A 243 14.55 10.31 0.20
C PRO A 243 14.54 11.81 -0.03
N LEU A 244 14.20 12.56 1.03
CA LEU A 244 14.49 13.99 1.16
C LEU A 244 16.00 14.15 1.40
N ALA A 245 16.80 14.28 0.34
CA ALA A 245 18.09 14.97 0.40
C ALA A 245 18.60 15.32 -1.01
N LYS A 246 18.76 16.63 -1.23
CA LYS A 246 19.48 17.21 -2.37
C LYS A 246 20.97 16.87 -2.25
N ALA A 247 21.48 16.02 -3.12
CA ALA A 247 22.89 16.01 -3.50
C ALA A 247 22.96 15.81 -5.02
N ARG A 248 23.25 16.92 -5.69
CA ARG A 248 23.40 17.04 -7.13
C ARG A 248 24.76 16.46 -7.50
N LEU A 249 24.80 15.24 -8.01
CA LEU A 249 25.93 14.72 -8.79
C LEU A 249 25.36 14.06 -10.04
N VAL A 250 25.53 14.80 -11.14
CA VAL A 250 25.17 14.43 -12.50
C VAL A 250 26.05 13.26 -12.92
N LEU A 251 25.47 12.06 -12.99
CA LEU A 251 25.95 10.96 -13.82
C LEU A 251 24.69 10.27 -14.35
N GLU A 252 24.26 10.70 -15.54
CA GLU A 252 23.13 10.08 -16.21
C GLU A 252 23.41 8.59 -16.46
N PRO A 253 22.51 7.67 -16.10
CA PRO A 253 22.66 6.27 -16.44
C PRO A 253 22.59 6.08 -17.96
N PRO A 254 23.35 5.15 -18.56
CA PRO A 254 23.46 5.00 -20.00
C PRO A 254 22.09 4.81 -20.65
N ASN A 255 21.82 5.62 -21.67
CA ASN A 255 20.57 5.65 -22.41
C ASN A 255 20.27 4.28 -23.03
N ARG A 256 19.25 3.59 -22.51
CA ARG A 256 18.65 2.39 -23.13
C ARG A 256 17.68 2.73 -24.28
N SER A 257 17.54 3.99 -24.67
CA SER A 257 16.69 4.38 -25.78
C SER A 257 17.39 4.12 -27.11
N LYS A 258 16.64 3.62 -28.09
CA LYS A 258 17.13 3.43 -29.47
C LYS A 258 17.27 4.75 -30.24
N ILE A 259 16.71 5.83 -29.71
CA ILE A 259 16.73 7.17 -30.29
C ILE A 259 17.16 8.18 -29.23
N SER A 260 17.69 9.33 -29.67
CA SER A 260 18.17 10.38 -28.79
C SER A 260 17.01 11.08 -28.06
N VAL A 261 17.32 11.77 -26.96
CA VAL A 261 16.33 12.59 -26.23
C VAL A 261 15.82 13.73 -27.12
N GLU A 262 16.67 14.31 -27.95
CA GLU A 262 16.30 15.36 -28.91
C GLU A 262 15.31 14.84 -29.95
N GLU A 263 15.49 13.62 -30.45
CA GLU A 263 14.56 13.02 -31.40
C GLU A 263 13.21 12.67 -30.74
N ILE A 264 13.22 12.22 -29.48
CA ILE A 264 11.99 12.02 -28.69
C ILE A 264 11.22 13.33 -28.55
N LEU A 265 11.91 14.43 -28.25
CA LEU A 265 11.29 15.74 -28.10
C LEU A 265 10.79 16.29 -29.44
N ALA A 266 11.53 16.12 -30.53
CA ALA A 266 11.11 16.54 -31.87
C ALA A 266 9.81 15.83 -32.31
N ARG A 267 9.74 14.50 -32.14
CA ARG A 267 8.51 13.72 -32.41
C ARG A 267 7.35 14.14 -31.53
N TYR A 268 7.65 14.46 -30.27
CA TYR A 268 6.66 14.97 -29.32
C TYR A 268 6.11 16.34 -29.75
N ASP A 269 6.99 17.24 -30.24
CA ASP A 269 6.64 18.55 -30.77
C ASP A 269 5.85 18.46 -32.08
N HIS A 270 6.02 17.37 -32.84
CA HIS A 270 5.22 17.02 -34.02
C HIS A 270 3.88 16.34 -33.71
N HIS A 271 3.47 16.32 -32.43
CA HIS A 271 2.21 15.74 -31.97
C HIS A 271 2.05 14.22 -32.19
N GLU A 272 3.14 13.47 -32.37
CA GLU A 272 3.07 12.01 -32.36
C GLU A 272 2.55 11.50 -31.01
N SER A 273 1.83 10.38 -31.03
CA SER A 273 1.30 9.83 -29.78
C SER A 273 2.44 9.33 -28.89
N ILE A 274 2.30 9.50 -27.58
CA ILE A 274 3.27 9.00 -26.59
C ILE A 274 3.48 7.49 -26.75
N CYS A 275 2.47 6.77 -27.22
CA CYS A 275 2.53 5.33 -27.49
C CYS A 275 3.48 4.99 -28.64
N GLU A 276 3.46 5.77 -29.73
CA GLU A 276 4.32 5.58 -30.90
C GLU A 276 5.77 5.93 -30.59
N ILE A 277 5.99 7.07 -29.92
CA ILE A 277 7.32 7.52 -29.49
C ILE A 277 7.94 6.49 -28.54
N ALA A 278 7.17 5.96 -27.59
CA ALA A 278 7.63 4.92 -26.66
C ALA A 278 8.01 3.61 -27.38
N ARG A 279 7.22 3.21 -28.39
CA ARG A 279 7.49 2.02 -29.21
C ARG A 279 8.76 2.19 -30.05
N ALA A 280 8.94 3.34 -30.69
CA ALA A 280 10.14 3.66 -31.48
C ALA A 280 11.40 3.75 -30.60
N ALA A 281 11.28 4.38 -29.42
CA ALA A 281 12.38 4.55 -28.50
C ALA A 281 12.76 3.29 -27.71
N GLY A 282 11.89 2.27 -27.66
CA GLY A 282 12.10 1.09 -26.82
C GLY A 282 12.05 1.39 -25.32
N VAL A 283 11.31 2.43 -24.91
CA VAL A 283 11.20 2.87 -23.50
C VAL A 283 9.74 2.96 -23.05
N SER A 284 9.50 3.07 -21.75
CA SER A 284 8.14 3.17 -21.22
C SER A 284 7.48 4.52 -21.55
N ARG A 285 6.15 4.53 -21.70
CA ARG A 285 5.34 5.76 -21.90
C ARG A 285 5.56 6.78 -20.79
N GLN A 286 5.74 6.30 -19.55
CA GLN A 286 6.02 7.15 -18.40
C GLN A 286 7.35 7.90 -18.54
N ARG A 287 8.37 7.29 -19.15
CA ARG A 287 9.67 7.93 -19.40
C ARG A 287 9.55 9.03 -20.45
N ILE A 288 8.85 8.78 -21.56
CA ILE A 288 8.58 9.80 -22.60
C ILE A 288 7.82 10.99 -21.99
N HIS A 289 6.78 10.71 -21.19
CA HIS A 289 6.01 11.74 -20.52
C HIS A 289 6.84 12.55 -19.52
N ARG A 290 7.74 11.89 -18.77
CA ARG A 290 8.65 12.55 -17.83
C ARG A 290 9.65 13.44 -18.56
N LEU A 291 10.29 12.95 -19.62
CA LEU A 291 11.22 13.73 -20.45
C LEU A 291 10.55 14.97 -21.03
N ALA A 292 9.33 14.83 -21.56
CA ALA A 292 8.56 15.97 -22.08
C ALA A 292 8.23 17.00 -20.98
N MET A 293 7.89 16.55 -19.77
CA MET A 293 7.59 17.43 -18.64
C MET A 293 8.84 18.14 -18.10
N GLU A 294 9.95 17.41 -17.93
CA GLU A 294 11.23 17.95 -17.47
C GLU A 294 11.80 18.97 -18.46
N HIS A 295 11.60 18.76 -19.76
CA HIS A 295 12.01 19.70 -20.82
C HIS A 295 10.95 20.76 -21.15
N GLY A 296 9.95 20.93 -20.27
CA GLY A 296 9.08 22.11 -20.25
C GLY A 296 7.85 22.03 -21.15
N ARG A 297 7.13 20.90 -21.17
CA ARG A 297 5.84 20.70 -21.89
C ARG A 297 4.89 21.90 -21.80
N GLY A 298 4.79 22.54 -20.63
CA GLY A 298 3.94 23.72 -20.42
C GLY A 298 4.45 24.96 -21.16
N LYS A 299 5.77 25.23 -21.07
CA LYS A 299 6.39 26.41 -21.68
C LYS A 299 6.51 26.30 -23.20
N ARG A 300 6.82 25.12 -23.74
CA ARG A 300 6.97 24.92 -25.19
C ARG A 300 5.65 24.94 -25.95
N ARG A 301 4.57 24.40 -25.37
CA ARG A 301 3.22 24.51 -25.97
C ARG A 301 2.71 25.95 -25.98
N GLN A 302 3.00 26.71 -24.92
CA GLN A 302 2.69 28.15 -24.88
C GLN A 302 3.47 28.90 -25.97
N ILE A 303 4.79 28.72 -26.06
CA ILE A 303 5.63 29.39 -27.06
C ILE A 303 5.24 29.02 -28.50
N ILE A 304 4.90 27.76 -28.78
CA ILE A 304 4.46 27.35 -30.13
C ILE A 304 3.05 27.88 -30.45
N ALA A 305 2.16 27.96 -29.46
CA ALA A 305 0.85 28.61 -29.63
C ALA A 305 1.02 30.12 -29.91
N ASP A 306 1.88 30.79 -29.14
CA ASP A 306 2.18 32.22 -29.29
C ASP A 306 2.86 32.50 -30.65
N LEU A 307 3.79 31.65 -31.10
CA LEU A 307 4.43 31.76 -32.43
C LEU A 307 3.44 31.53 -33.59
N ARG A 308 2.48 30.62 -33.45
CA ARG A 308 1.43 30.41 -34.44
C ARG A 308 0.43 31.56 -34.48
N GLN A 309 0.13 32.17 -33.33
CA GLN A 309 -0.70 33.36 -33.26
C GLN A 309 -0.02 34.54 -33.95
N LEU A 310 1.27 34.75 -33.70
CA LEU A 310 2.07 35.79 -34.37
C LEU A 310 2.21 35.56 -35.89
N GLN A 311 2.37 34.31 -36.34
CA GLN A 311 2.37 33.98 -37.77
C GLN A 311 1.00 34.18 -38.44
N GLY A 312 -0.09 33.85 -37.74
CA GLY A 312 -1.45 34.11 -38.20
C GLY A 312 -1.75 35.61 -38.33
N GLU A 313 -1.28 36.42 -37.37
CA GLU A 313 -1.39 37.88 -37.41
C GLU A 313 -0.54 38.48 -38.54
N ALA A 314 0.68 37.98 -38.78
CA ALA A 314 1.52 38.45 -39.88
C ALA A 314 0.92 38.14 -41.27
N LEU A 315 0.25 36.99 -41.43
CA LEU A 315 -0.47 36.64 -42.66
C LEU A 315 -1.71 37.51 -42.88
N LEU A 316 -2.41 37.89 -41.80
CA LEU A 316 -3.55 38.82 -41.85
C LEU A 316 -3.12 40.25 -42.19
N VAL A 317 -2.00 40.73 -41.66
CA VAL A 317 -1.45 42.06 -42.01
C VAL A 317 -0.88 42.09 -43.43
N GLY A 318 -0.32 40.97 -43.91
CA GLY A 318 0.13 40.84 -45.31
C GLY A 318 -1.01 40.75 -46.32
N ALA A 319 -2.20 40.26 -45.92
CA ALA A 319 -3.40 40.20 -46.75
C ALA A 319 -4.22 41.50 -46.74
N LEU A 320 -3.89 42.45 -45.86
CA LEU A 320 -4.54 43.77 -45.72
C LEU A 320 -3.68 44.93 -46.24
N ARG A 321 -2.61 44.64 -46.99
CA ARG A 321 -1.86 45.59 -47.81
C ARG A 321 -2.04 45.25 -49.29
#